data_AF-A0A4U6D7C7-F1
#
_entry.id   AF-A0A4U6D7C7-F1
#
_cell.length_a   1.000
_cell.length_b   1.000
_cell.length_c   1.000
_cell.angle_alpha   90.00
_cell.angle_beta   90.00
_cell.angle_gamma   90.00
#
_symmetry.space_group_name_H-M   'P 1'
#
loop_
_entity.id
_entity.type
_entity.pdbx_description
1 polymer ?
#
loop_
_entity_poly.entity_id
_entity_poly.type
_entity_poly.pdbx_seq_one_letter_code
_entity_poly.pdbx_strand_id
1 'polypeptide(L)'
;MTIETLNDKLLVNKSNIFVYIELSKLVSSLTANVLLSKEILKSQAGYFNIITGKYFSDALCPEWESIASELKEKGPQKDQEGKIKTNAFINTIDQMSQQECIDMVFRITALYEKVKLELEFPD
;
A
#
# COMPACT_ATOMS: atom_id res chain seq x y z
N MET A 1 32.19 1.52 23.14
CA MET A 1 30.98 1.06 22.42
C MET A 1 30.61 -0.27 23.04
N THR A 2 29.54 -0.31 23.83
CA THR A 2 29.14 -1.51 24.60
C THR A 2 28.18 -2.37 23.78
N ILE A 3 28.09 -3.66 24.12
CA ILE A 3 27.21 -4.65 23.46
C ILE A 3 25.73 -4.21 23.51
N GLU A 4 25.32 -3.49 24.56
CA GLU A 4 23.98 -2.90 24.67
C GLU A 4 23.69 -1.85 23.58
N THR A 5 24.68 -1.07 23.15
CA THR A 5 24.52 -0.08 22.06
C THR A 5 24.43 -0.73 20.67
N LEU A 6 24.85 -1.99 20.54
CA LEU A 6 24.71 -2.78 19.31
C LEU A 6 23.34 -3.48 19.25
N ASN A 7 22.83 -3.97 20.38
CA ASN A 7 21.51 -4.60 20.45
C ASN A 7 20.36 -3.61 20.24
N ASP A 8 20.45 -2.39 20.75
CA ASP A 8 19.43 -1.35 20.50
C ASP A 8 19.41 -0.85 19.05
N LYS A 9 20.48 -1.08 18.27
CA LYS A 9 20.57 -0.75 16.84
C LYS A 9 20.06 -1.85 15.90
N LEU A 10 19.74 -3.04 16.42
CA LEU A 10 19.48 -4.24 15.61
C LEU A 10 18.09 -4.86 15.80
N LEU A 11 17.22 -4.26 16.62
CA LEU A 11 15.79 -4.55 16.51
C LEU A 11 15.26 -3.82 15.27
N VAL A 12 15.48 -4.42 14.09
CA VAL A 12 14.72 -4.08 12.89
C VAL A 12 13.27 -4.31 13.25
N ASN A 13 12.53 -3.21 13.45
CA ASN A 13 11.12 -3.30 13.78
C ASN A 13 10.44 -3.97 12.58
N LYS A 14 10.02 -5.23 12.71
CA LYS A 14 9.44 -5.99 11.60
C LYS A 14 8.03 -5.49 11.30
N SER A 15 7.57 -5.71 10.08
CA SER A 15 6.17 -5.45 9.73
C SER A 15 5.21 -6.26 10.60
N ASN A 16 4.08 -5.67 10.94
CA ASN A 16 3.03 -6.30 11.72
C ASN A 16 2.32 -7.38 10.88
N ILE A 17 1.99 -8.52 11.50
CA ILE A 17 1.23 -9.61 10.86
C ILE A 17 -0.10 -9.13 10.24
N PHE A 18 -0.71 -8.09 10.80
CA PHE A 18 -1.90 -7.44 10.25
C PHE A 18 -1.69 -6.96 8.81
N VAL A 19 -0.55 -6.32 8.51
CA VAL A 19 -0.24 -5.83 7.16
C VAL A 19 -0.10 -6.98 6.19
N TYR A 20 0.58 -8.05 6.58
CA TYR A 20 0.70 -9.25 5.76
C TYR A 20 -0.68 -9.82 5.38
N ILE A 21 -1.57 -9.95 6.36
CA ILE A 21 -2.92 -10.48 6.15
C ILE A 21 -3.71 -9.56 5.20
N GLU A 22 -3.75 -8.26 5.47
CA GLU A 22 -4.54 -7.33 4.64
C GLU A 22 -3.95 -7.13 3.25
N LEU A 23 -2.62 -7.07 3.09
CA LEU A 23 -1.97 -7.02 1.78
C LEU A 23 -2.15 -8.32 1.00
N SER A 24 -2.15 -9.49 1.64
CA SER A 24 -2.42 -10.74 0.93
C SER A 24 -3.81 -10.76 0.31
N LYS A 25 -4.81 -10.20 1.01
CA LYS A 25 -6.18 -10.06 0.48
C LYS A 25 -6.21 -9.09 -0.70
N LEU A 26 -5.51 -7.96 -0.58
CA LEU A 26 -5.38 -7.00 -1.67
C LEU A 26 -4.73 -7.64 -2.90
N VAL A 27 -3.56 -8.24 -2.75
CA VAL A 27 -2.77 -8.81 -3.86
C VAL A 27 -3.44 -10.03 -4.48
N SER A 28 -4.06 -10.93 -3.69
CA SER A 28 -4.74 -12.14 -4.21
C SER A 28 -5.86 -11.84 -5.20
N SER A 29 -6.40 -10.62 -5.16
CA SER A 29 -7.45 -10.18 -6.07
C SER A 29 -6.92 -9.52 -7.35
N LEU A 30 -5.66 -9.06 -7.36
CA LEU A 30 -5.07 -8.36 -8.51
C LEU A 30 -4.77 -9.35 -9.64
N THR A 31 -4.96 -8.90 -10.89
CA THR A 31 -4.77 -9.75 -12.07
C THR A 31 -3.84 -9.10 -13.08
N ALA A 32 -3.34 -9.88 -14.05
CA ALA A 32 -2.58 -9.33 -15.17
C ALA A 32 -3.43 -8.50 -16.17
N ASN A 33 -4.76 -8.52 -16.03
CA ASN A 33 -5.66 -7.74 -16.87
C ASN A 33 -5.84 -6.33 -16.29
N VAL A 34 -5.33 -5.32 -17.00
CA VAL A 34 -5.31 -3.92 -16.54
C VAL A 34 -6.70 -3.37 -16.24
N LEU A 35 -7.69 -3.64 -17.09
CA LEU A 35 -9.05 -3.13 -16.90
C LEU A 35 -9.67 -3.73 -15.63
N LEU A 36 -9.47 -5.02 -15.41
CA LEU A 36 -9.94 -5.68 -14.19
C LEU A 36 -9.19 -5.17 -12.96
N SER A 37 -7.87 -5.02 -13.03
CA SER A 37 -7.06 -4.54 -11.90
C SER A 37 -7.39 -3.11 -11.48
N LYS A 38 -7.76 -2.25 -12.44
CA LYS A 38 -8.25 -0.90 -12.13
C LYS A 38 -9.56 -0.93 -11.35
N GLU A 39 -10.52 -1.75 -11.78
CA GLU A 39 -11.80 -1.93 -11.04
C GLU A 39 -11.58 -2.57 -9.67
N ILE A 40 -10.68 -3.55 -9.57
CA ILE A 40 -10.31 -4.20 -8.31
C ILE A 40 -9.71 -3.19 -7.34
N LEU A 41 -8.72 -2.40 -7.77
CA LEU A 41 -8.11 -1.34 -6.95
C LEU A 41 -9.17 -0.32 -6.46
N LYS A 42 -10.12 0.07 -7.32
CA LYS A 42 -11.23 0.95 -6.91
C LYS A 42 -12.11 0.32 -5.84
N SER A 43 -12.52 -0.93 -6.04
CA SER A 43 -13.36 -1.67 -5.07
C SER A 43 -12.66 -1.85 -3.72
N GLN A 44 -11.33 -1.81 -3.73
CA GLN A 44 -10.46 -2.02 -2.57
C GLN A 44 -9.82 -0.74 -2.04
N ALA A 45 -10.28 0.42 -2.51
CA ALA A 45 -9.77 1.72 -2.08
C ALA A 45 -9.81 1.92 -0.54
N GLY A 46 -10.69 1.19 0.16
CA GLY A 46 -10.75 1.18 1.62
C GLY A 46 -9.47 0.69 2.31
N TYR A 47 -8.73 -0.23 1.70
CA TYR A 47 -7.47 -0.76 2.26
C TYR A 47 -6.43 0.33 2.47
N PHE A 48 -6.34 1.31 1.57
CA PHE A 48 -5.39 2.42 1.68
C PHE A 48 -5.73 3.42 2.79
N ASN A 49 -6.93 3.32 3.40
CA ASN A 49 -7.26 4.03 4.64
C ASN A 49 -6.95 3.21 5.90
N ILE A 50 -7.11 1.88 5.81
CA ILE A 50 -7.00 0.97 6.95
C ILE A 50 -5.53 0.62 7.24
N ILE A 51 -4.77 0.35 6.18
CA ILE A 51 -3.36 0.03 6.26
C ILE A 51 -2.60 1.35 6.36
N THR A 52 -1.95 1.57 7.51
CA THR A 52 -1.17 2.78 7.80
C THR A 52 0.31 2.45 7.91
N GLY A 53 1.20 3.40 7.57
CA GLY A 53 2.66 3.19 7.53
C GLY A 53 3.24 2.62 8.82
N LYS A 54 2.69 2.99 9.98
CA LYS A 54 3.12 2.51 11.31
C LYS A 54 3.06 0.99 11.52
N TYR A 55 2.35 0.25 10.65
CA TYR A 55 2.26 -1.19 10.73
C TYR A 55 3.34 -1.91 9.91
N PHE A 56 4.10 -1.18 9.09
CA PHE A 56 5.24 -1.72 8.36
C PHE A 56 6.51 -1.55 9.20
N SER A 57 7.54 -2.29 8.82
CA SER A 57 8.90 -2.03 9.30
C SER A 57 9.37 -0.62 8.94
N ASP A 58 10.36 -0.12 9.66
CA ASP A 58 10.98 1.17 9.35
C ASP A 58 11.54 1.21 7.91
N ALA A 59 11.94 0.06 7.38
CA ALA A 59 12.44 -0.10 6.02
C ALA A 59 11.33 -0.03 4.95
N LEU A 60 10.14 -0.58 5.23
CA LEU A 60 9.05 -0.70 4.26
C LEU A 60 7.97 0.38 4.41
N CYS A 61 7.89 1.04 5.57
CA CYS A 61 6.95 2.13 5.85
C CYS A 61 7.00 3.25 4.79
N PRO A 62 8.18 3.79 4.39
CA PRO A 62 8.25 4.85 3.38
C PRO A 62 7.68 4.44 2.01
N GLU A 63 7.85 3.17 1.63
CA GLU A 63 7.34 2.64 0.36
C GLU A 63 5.80 2.59 0.36
N TRP A 64 5.20 2.15 1.46
CA TRP A 64 3.74 2.19 1.62
C TRP A 64 3.20 3.61 1.62
N GLU A 65 3.82 4.52 2.39
CA GLU A 65 3.40 5.92 2.45
C GLU A 65 3.47 6.59 1.08
N SER A 66 4.51 6.28 0.29
CA SER A 66 4.63 6.74 -1.10
C SER A 66 3.47 6.23 -1.96
N ILE A 67 3.16 4.93 -1.91
CA ILE A 67 2.04 4.33 -2.65
C ILE A 67 0.71 5.01 -2.26
N ALA A 68 0.46 5.13 -0.95
CA ALA A 68 -0.78 5.71 -0.44
C ALA A 68 -0.91 7.21 -0.78
N SER A 69 0.20 7.95 -0.80
CA SER A 69 0.23 9.36 -1.18
C SER A 69 -0.06 9.54 -2.67
N GLU A 70 0.59 8.76 -3.53
CA GLU A 70 0.36 8.80 -4.98
C GLU A 70 -1.10 8.49 -5.31
N LEU A 71 -1.68 7.47 -4.66
CA LEU A 71 -3.10 7.14 -4.83
C LEU A 71 -4.07 8.20 -4.28
N LYS A 72 -3.61 9.21 -3.53
CA LYS A 72 -4.43 10.33 -3.06
C LYS A 72 -4.16 11.64 -3.80
N GLU A 73 -3.17 11.67 -4.70
CA GLU A 73 -2.61 12.91 -5.25
C GLU A 73 -3.66 13.81 -5.89
N LYS A 74 -4.63 13.24 -6.61
CA LYS A 74 -5.68 14.02 -7.31
C LYS A 74 -6.78 14.54 -6.37
N GLY A 75 -6.77 14.15 -5.10
CA GLY A 75 -7.76 14.55 -4.12
C GLY A 75 -9.18 14.04 -4.43
N PRO A 76 -10.17 14.35 -3.58
CA PRO A 76 -11.55 13.95 -3.81
C PRO A 76 -12.18 14.75 -4.96
N GLN A 77 -12.97 14.07 -5.81
CA GLN A 77 -13.78 14.76 -6.81
C GLN A 77 -15.02 15.36 -6.14
N LYS A 78 -15.27 16.65 -6.39
CA LYS A 78 -16.43 17.37 -5.89
C LYS A 78 -17.45 17.66 -6.99
N ASP A 79 -18.72 17.76 -6.64
CA ASP A 79 -19.78 18.23 -7.53
C ASP A 79 -19.86 19.77 -7.57
N GLN A 80 -20.85 20.31 -8.29
CA GLN A 80 -21.06 21.75 -8.45
C GLN A 80 -21.43 22.46 -7.13
N GLU A 81 -21.91 21.72 -6.13
CA GLU A 81 -22.24 22.24 -4.79
C GLU A 81 -21.05 22.07 -3.81
N GLY A 82 -19.92 21.53 -4.28
CA GLY A 82 -18.74 21.28 -3.46
C GLY A 82 -18.81 20.01 -2.61
N LYS A 83 -19.83 19.15 -2.78
CA LYS A 83 -19.94 17.87 -2.08
C LYS A 83 -19.05 16.81 -2.71
N ILE A 84 -18.51 15.90 -1.90
CA ILE A 84 -17.66 14.82 -2.39
C ILE A 84 -18.53 13.83 -3.19
N LYS A 85 -18.23 13.71 -4.49
CA LYS A 85 -18.81 12.71 -5.39
C LYS A 85 -18.02 11.40 -5.36
N THR A 86 -16.70 11.51 -5.26
CA THR A 86 -15.78 10.37 -5.28
C THR A 86 -14.61 10.62 -4.34
N ASN A 87 -14.24 9.62 -3.53
CA ASN A 87 -13.11 9.75 -2.61
C ASN A 87 -11.78 9.88 -3.37
N ALA A 88 -10.73 10.36 -2.69
CA ALA A 88 -9.45 10.68 -3.32
C ALA A 88 -8.78 9.48 -4.01
N PHE A 89 -8.88 8.30 -3.41
CA PHE A 89 -8.33 7.07 -3.97
C PHE A 89 -9.02 6.66 -5.26
N ILE A 90 -10.34 6.55 -5.21
CA ILE A 90 -11.13 6.16 -6.38
C ILE A 90 -10.94 7.19 -7.49
N ASN A 91 -10.94 8.49 -7.18
CA ASN A 91 -10.73 9.54 -8.17
C ASN A 91 -9.35 9.43 -8.83
N THR A 92 -8.30 9.18 -8.06
CA THR A 92 -6.95 9.04 -8.60
C THR A 92 -6.83 7.79 -9.47
N ILE A 93 -7.28 6.64 -8.95
CA ILE A 93 -7.27 5.36 -9.68
C ILE A 93 -8.05 5.49 -10.98
N ASP A 94 -9.25 6.08 -10.97
CA ASP A 94 -10.08 6.21 -12.16
C ASP A 94 -9.41 7.02 -13.27
N GLN A 95 -8.54 7.96 -12.90
CA GLN A 95 -7.79 8.78 -13.85
C GLN A 95 -6.37 8.27 -14.15
N MET A 96 -5.96 7.10 -13.63
CA MET A 96 -4.70 6.47 -14.04
C MET A 96 -4.79 5.98 -15.48
N SER A 97 -3.72 6.21 -16.24
CA SER A 97 -3.44 5.50 -17.48
C SER A 97 -3.26 4.01 -17.20
N GLN A 98 -3.28 3.20 -18.27
CA GLN A 98 -3.05 1.77 -18.16
C GLN A 98 -1.67 1.45 -17.57
N GLN A 99 -0.64 2.19 -17.99
CA GLN A 99 0.72 2.00 -17.51
C GLN A 99 0.84 2.33 -16.02
N GLU A 100 0.34 3.48 -15.58
CA GLU A 100 0.34 3.87 -14.16
C GLU A 100 -0.40 2.83 -13.29
N CYS A 101 -1.51 2.27 -13.78
CA CYS A 101 -2.23 1.22 -13.08
C CYS A 101 -1.40 -0.07 -12.95
N ILE A 102 -0.70 -0.48 -14.01
CA ILE A 102 0.19 -1.66 -13.97
C ILE A 102 1.33 -1.43 -12.98
N ASP A 103 1.99 -0.28 -13.07
CA ASP A 103 3.13 0.05 -12.21
C ASP A 103 2.72 0.08 -10.73
N MET A 104 1.52 0.59 -10.44
CA MET A 104 0.95 0.59 -9.10
C MET A 104 0.67 -0.83 -8.59
N VAL A 105 0.04 -1.69 -9.41
CA VAL A 105 -0.20 -3.10 -9.06
C VAL A 105 1.11 -3.83 -8.80
N PHE A 106 2.12 -3.61 -9.63
CA PHE A 106 3.44 -4.21 -9.47
C PHE A 106 4.09 -3.78 -8.16
N ARG A 107 4.06 -2.47 -7.83
CA ARG A 107 4.61 -1.95 -6.58
C ARG A 107 3.92 -2.50 -5.34
N ILE A 108 2.58 -2.58 -5.34
CA ILE A 108 1.82 -3.17 -4.23
C ILE A 108 2.17 -4.65 -4.05
N THR A 109 2.28 -5.39 -5.17
CA THR A 109 2.65 -6.81 -5.16
C THR A 109 4.08 -7.02 -4.65
N ALA A 110 5.03 -6.21 -5.11
CA ALA A 110 6.42 -6.27 -4.67
C ALA A 110 6.57 -5.93 -3.18
N LEU A 111 5.82 -4.94 -2.68
CA LEU A 111 5.79 -4.60 -1.26
C LEU A 111 5.24 -5.76 -0.41
N TYR A 112 4.19 -6.45 -0.88
CA TYR A 112 3.68 -7.64 -0.20
C TYR A 112 4.74 -8.75 -0.09
N GLU A 113 5.48 -9.03 -1.16
CA GLU A 113 6.55 -10.04 -1.11
C GLU A 113 7.66 -9.65 -0.12
N LYS A 114 8.01 -8.36 -0.02
CA LYS A 114 8.97 -7.88 1.00
C LYS A 114 8.45 -8.10 2.42
N VAL A 115 7.18 -7.75 2.69
CA VAL A 115 6.55 -7.98 4.00
C VAL A 115 6.51 -9.47 4.34
N LYS A 116 6.19 -10.32 3.36
CA LYS A 116 6.18 -11.77 3.52
C LYS A 116 7.57 -12.30 3.91
N LEU A 117 8.63 -11.83 3.25
CA LEU A 117 10.01 -12.21 3.59
C LEU A 117 10.40 -11.81 5.02
N GLU A 118 9.98 -10.64 5.52
CA GLU A 118 10.24 -10.25 6.91
C GLU A 118 9.63 -11.21 7.94
N LEU A 119 8.54 -11.90 7.57
CA LEU A 119 7.76 -12.78 8.46
C LEU A 119 8.06 -14.27 8.29
N GLU A 120 8.47 -14.72 7.10
CA GLU A 120 8.83 -16.12 6.85
C GLU A 120 10.20 -16.51 7.42
N PHE A 121 11.08 -15.53 7.66
CA PHE A 121 12.37 -15.73 8.31
C PHE A 121 12.35 -15.06 9.70
N PRO A 122 11.92 -15.79 10.76
CA PRO A 122 12.16 -15.33 12.12
C PRO A 122 13.67 -15.33 12.38
N ASP A 123 14.19 -14.20 12.89
CA ASP A 123 15.59 -14.09 13.33
C ASP A 123 15.82 -14.93 14.59
#